data_AF-A0A3D4BA43-F1
#
_entry.id   AF-A0A3D4BA43-F1
#
_cell.length_a   1.000
_cell.length_b   1.000
_cell.length_c   1.000
_cell.angle_alpha   90.00
_cell.angle_beta   90.00
_cell.angle_gamma   90.00
#
_symmetry.space_group_name_H-M   'P 1'
#
loop_
_entity.id
_entity.type
_entity.pdbx_description
1 polymer ?
#
loop_
_entity_poly.entity_id
_entity_poly.type
_entity_poly.pdbx_seq_one_letter_code
_entity_poly.pdbx_strand_id
1 'polypeptide(L)'
;MKKKIGVYLGILLVIGTFISPPFHGYLLFFFMNGLVLVNAVIIYHNLGISSRYLDDILGISVIALSQITVTQLYPGLFGYLSLTQVVLTQMGCLGLTLIAVWIRWMRLPDWQACLTRGQMAIQEATGVCSSHVVGVIACVVTGFAFVFVFAVSALNPPIGIDGICFHLMQAVYWLQTGYIPIKLEVAFAYPHGNPLVYLWGLYPFHHDFIARFTQIPFILLGVFA
;
A
#
# COMPACT_ATOMS: atom_id res chain seq x y z
N MET A 1 1.70 27.86 8.58
CA MET A 1 2.63 27.04 9.39
C MET A 1 2.82 25.61 8.86
N LYS A 2 1.77 24.86 8.50
CA LYS A 2 1.86 23.47 8.02
C LYS A 2 2.81 23.23 6.82
N LYS A 3 2.82 24.13 5.81
CA LYS A 3 3.74 24.04 4.66
C LYS A 3 5.23 24.16 5.02
N LYS A 4 5.56 24.88 6.10
CA LYS A 4 6.97 25.06 6.52
C LYS A 4 7.50 23.82 7.24
N ILE A 5 6.67 23.16 8.04
CA ILE A 5 7.04 21.95 8.80
C ILE A 5 7.43 20.79 7.86
N GLY A 6 6.66 20.56 6.79
CA GLY A 6 6.97 19.51 5.81
C GLY A 6 8.30 19.76 5.07
N VAL A 7 8.60 21.01 4.76
CA VAL A 7 9.88 21.39 4.13
C VAL A 7 11.06 21.19 5.08
N TYR A 8 10.92 21.56 6.36
CA TYR A 8 11.97 21.34 7.36
C TYR A 8 12.20 19.85 7.64
N LEU A 9 11.15 19.04 7.72
CA LEU A 9 11.25 17.58 7.86
C LEU A 9 11.91 16.93 6.64
N GLY A 10 11.56 17.37 5.44
CA GLY A 10 12.18 16.90 4.20
C GLY A 10 13.67 17.25 4.13
N ILE A 11 14.04 18.49 4.48
CA ILE A 11 15.43 18.93 4.54
C ILE A 11 16.22 18.17 5.61
N LEU A 12 15.64 17.94 6.79
CA LEU A 12 16.25 17.14 7.87
C LEU A 12 16.48 15.68 7.45
N LEU A 13 15.55 15.07 6.70
CA LEU A 13 15.70 13.72 6.14
C LEU A 13 16.83 13.65 5.12
N VAL A 14 16.91 14.63 4.21
CA VAL A 14 17.98 14.71 3.18
C VAL A 14 19.35 14.98 3.82
N ILE A 15 19.43 15.90 4.78
CA ILE A 15 20.66 16.17 5.53
C ILE A 15 21.05 14.92 6.35
N GLY A 16 20.09 14.28 7.00
CA GLY A 16 20.29 13.04 7.75
C GLY A 16 20.91 11.93 6.92
N THR A 17 20.56 11.81 5.63
CA THR A 17 21.18 10.82 4.73
C THR A 17 22.62 11.08 4.37
N PHE A 18 23.03 12.35 4.24
CA PHE A 18 24.44 12.66 4.01
C PHE A 18 25.30 12.40 5.27
N ILE A 19 24.67 12.36 6.45
CA ILE A 19 25.36 12.30 7.74
C ILE A 19 25.35 10.88 8.34
N SER A 20 24.34 10.05 8.08
CA SER A 20 24.20 8.78 8.79
C SER A 20 23.54 7.65 7.96
N PRO A 21 24.18 6.46 7.85
CA PRO A 21 23.68 5.28 7.13
C PRO A 21 22.22 4.89 7.38
N PRO A 22 21.65 4.96 8.60
CA PRO A 22 20.26 4.57 8.88
C PRO A 22 19.22 5.43 8.18
N PHE A 23 19.55 6.68 7.82
CA PHE A 23 18.58 7.58 7.16
C PHE A 23 18.31 7.18 5.70
N HIS A 24 19.20 6.42 5.06
CA HIS A 24 19.03 5.99 3.67
C HIS A 24 17.75 5.16 3.50
N GLY A 25 17.45 4.29 4.47
CA GLY A 25 16.24 3.49 4.45
C GLY A 25 14.97 4.33 4.51
N TYR A 26 14.95 5.39 5.31
CA TYR A 26 13.80 6.30 5.37
C TYR A 26 13.61 7.08 4.07
N LEU A 27 14.68 7.63 3.48
CA LEU A 27 14.55 8.31 2.18
C LEU A 27 14.05 7.36 1.09
N LEU A 28 14.62 6.16 1.02
CA LEU A 28 14.22 5.17 0.04
C LEU A 28 12.76 4.74 0.26
N PHE A 29 12.33 4.56 1.52
CA PHE A 29 10.94 4.30 1.86
C PHE A 29 10.00 5.42 1.37
N PHE A 30 10.32 6.68 1.66
CA PHE A 30 9.49 7.80 1.20
C PHE A 30 9.51 7.95 -0.32
N PHE A 31 10.64 7.71 -0.96
CA PHE A 31 10.77 7.73 -2.41
C PHE A 31 9.92 6.64 -3.07
N MET A 32 10.03 5.40 -2.61
CA MET A 32 9.26 4.27 -3.12
C MET A 32 7.75 4.49 -2.96
N ASN A 33 7.30 4.86 -1.75
CA ASN A 33 5.88 5.14 -1.50
C ASN A 33 5.40 6.39 -2.26
N GLY A 34 6.26 7.39 -2.42
CA GLY A 34 5.98 8.59 -3.21
C GLY A 34 5.74 8.26 -4.69
N LEU A 35 6.59 7.41 -5.29
CA LEU A 35 6.41 6.96 -6.67
C LEU A 35 5.05 6.27 -6.87
N VAL A 36 4.73 5.32 -6.00
CA VAL A 36 3.47 4.57 -6.06
C VAL A 36 2.27 5.50 -5.86
N LEU A 37 2.32 6.36 -4.85
CA LEU A 37 1.22 7.26 -4.53
C LEU A 37 0.97 8.27 -5.65
N VAL A 38 2.03 8.90 -6.18
CA VAL A 38 1.92 9.82 -7.31
C VAL A 38 1.32 9.12 -8.52
N ASN A 39 1.80 7.92 -8.84
CA ASN A 39 1.29 7.15 -9.96
C ASN A 39 -0.20 6.77 -9.77
N ALA A 40 -0.57 6.31 -8.57
CA ALA A 40 -1.95 5.98 -8.23
C ALA A 40 -2.90 7.18 -8.33
N VAL A 41 -2.48 8.35 -7.84
CA VAL A 41 -3.23 9.61 -7.93
C VAL A 41 -3.44 10.01 -9.40
N ILE A 42 -2.40 9.91 -10.23
CA ILE A 42 -2.49 10.23 -11.67
C ILE A 42 -3.49 9.29 -12.35
N ILE A 43 -3.38 7.98 -12.14
CA ILE A 43 -4.30 6.99 -12.72
C ILE A 43 -5.73 7.29 -12.27
N TYR A 44 -5.97 7.38 -10.96
CA TYR A 44 -7.29 7.54 -10.40
C TYR A 44 -8.02 8.79 -10.92
N HIS A 45 -7.34 9.94 -10.92
CA HIS A 45 -7.96 11.18 -11.41
C HIS A 45 -8.17 11.20 -12.92
N ASN A 46 -7.33 10.52 -13.70
CA ASN A 46 -7.55 10.42 -15.15
C ASN A 46 -8.67 9.44 -15.52
N LEU A 47 -9.03 8.50 -14.63
CA LEU A 47 -10.16 7.59 -14.81
C LEU A 47 -11.52 8.21 -14.44
N GLY A 48 -11.55 9.37 -13.76
CA GLY A 48 -12.79 10.11 -13.47
C GLY A 48 -13.81 9.33 -12.61
N ILE A 49 -13.34 8.50 -11.68
CA ILE A 49 -14.17 7.48 -11.00
C ILE A 49 -15.10 8.05 -9.91
N SER A 50 -14.77 9.16 -9.25
CA SER A 50 -15.64 9.71 -8.18
C SER A 50 -15.50 11.23 -7.98
N SER A 51 -16.48 11.80 -7.26
CA SER A 51 -16.49 13.19 -6.78
C SER A 51 -16.41 13.32 -5.24
N ARG A 52 -16.26 12.21 -4.50
CA ARG A 52 -16.24 12.20 -3.03
C ARG A 52 -14.86 11.89 -2.49
N TYR A 53 -14.46 12.65 -1.46
CA TYR A 53 -13.13 12.56 -0.86
C TYR A 53 -12.77 11.19 -0.29
N LEU A 54 -13.73 10.46 0.30
CA LEU A 54 -13.47 9.12 0.87
C LEU A 54 -13.28 8.06 -0.22
N ASP A 55 -14.11 8.10 -1.25
CA ASP A 55 -14.02 7.20 -2.42
C ASP A 55 -12.67 7.41 -3.13
N ASP A 56 -12.18 8.65 -3.18
CA ASP A 56 -10.85 8.98 -3.70
C ASP A 56 -9.73 8.36 -2.87
N ILE A 57 -9.78 8.47 -1.54
CA ILE A 57 -8.78 7.84 -0.66
C ILE A 57 -8.78 6.31 -0.85
N LEU A 58 -9.95 5.69 -0.88
CA LEU A 58 -10.10 4.25 -1.06
C LEU A 58 -9.56 3.81 -2.42
N GLY A 59 -10.01 4.46 -3.50
CA GLY A 59 -9.61 4.13 -4.87
C GLY A 59 -8.11 4.32 -5.10
N ILE A 60 -7.53 5.43 -4.63
CA ILE A 60 -6.08 5.67 -4.71
C ILE A 60 -5.32 4.61 -3.91
N SER A 61 -5.79 4.24 -2.72
CA SER A 61 -5.15 3.23 -1.88
C SER A 61 -5.17 1.83 -2.51
N VAL A 62 -6.30 1.43 -3.11
CA VAL A 62 -6.42 0.15 -3.82
C VAL A 62 -5.50 0.10 -5.03
N ILE A 63 -5.45 1.18 -5.81
CA ILE A 63 -4.53 1.29 -6.96
C ILE A 63 -3.08 1.23 -6.48
N ALA A 64 -2.71 1.93 -5.41
CA ALA A 64 -1.36 1.92 -4.84
C ALA A 64 -0.93 0.52 -4.39
N LEU A 65 -1.77 -0.19 -3.63
CA LEU A 65 -1.49 -1.55 -3.17
C LEU A 65 -1.39 -2.55 -4.33
N SER A 66 -2.24 -2.38 -5.34
CA SER A 66 -2.19 -3.20 -6.57
C SER A 66 -0.89 -2.98 -7.31
N GLN A 67 -0.42 -1.73 -7.44
CA GLN A 67 0.88 -1.42 -8.05
C GLN A 67 2.03 -2.07 -7.28
N ILE A 68 2.07 -1.94 -5.95
CA ILE A 68 3.09 -2.59 -5.11
C ILE A 68 3.14 -4.09 -5.36
N THR A 69 1.97 -4.73 -5.47
CA THR A 69 1.86 -6.17 -5.71
C THR A 69 2.34 -6.55 -7.10
N VAL A 70 1.81 -5.91 -8.15
CA VAL A 70 2.11 -6.24 -9.55
C VAL A 70 3.57 -5.98 -9.92
N THR A 71 4.13 -4.87 -9.46
CA THR A 71 5.53 -4.50 -9.75
C THR A 71 6.55 -5.38 -9.02
N GLN A 72 6.14 -6.13 -8.01
CA GLN A 72 6.97 -7.15 -7.39
C GLN A 72 6.70 -8.54 -7.96
N LEU A 73 5.46 -8.85 -8.34
CA LEU A 73 5.13 -10.12 -8.95
C LEU A 73 5.85 -10.29 -10.29
N TYR A 74 5.87 -9.25 -11.14
CA TYR A 74 6.43 -9.36 -12.48
C TYR A 74 7.95 -9.68 -12.47
N PRO A 75 8.83 -8.92 -11.79
CA PRO A 75 10.25 -9.31 -11.69
C PRO A 75 10.46 -10.61 -10.91
N GLY A 76 9.57 -10.92 -9.96
CA GLY A 76 9.56 -12.17 -9.23
C GLY A 76 9.36 -13.40 -10.13
N LEU A 77 8.47 -13.31 -11.12
CA LEU A 77 8.23 -14.38 -12.09
C LEU A 77 9.47 -14.71 -12.93
N PHE A 78 10.36 -13.73 -13.15
CA PHE A 78 11.60 -13.94 -13.88
C PHE A 78 12.78 -14.34 -12.98
N GLY A 79 12.56 -14.47 -11.66
CA GLY A 79 13.60 -14.87 -10.70
C GLY A 79 14.57 -13.75 -10.33
N TYR A 80 14.21 -12.48 -10.56
CA TYR A 80 15.13 -11.36 -10.39
C TYR A 80 14.70 -10.32 -9.36
N LEU A 81 13.73 -10.63 -8.49
CA LEU A 81 13.19 -9.63 -7.58
C LEU A 81 14.25 -9.07 -6.60
N SER A 82 14.73 -7.89 -6.93
CA SER A 82 15.67 -7.10 -6.14
C SER A 82 15.10 -5.69 -6.00
N LEU A 83 15.52 -5.00 -4.95
CA LEU A 83 15.11 -3.62 -4.68
C LEU A 83 15.28 -2.72 -5.92
N THR A 84 16.44 -2.81 -6.58
CA THR A 84 16.74 -2.04 -7.79
C THR A 84 15.71 -2.29 -8.88
N GLN A 85 15.35 -3.55 -9.11
CA GLN A 85 14.39 -3.89 -10.15
C GLN A 85 12.98 -3.44 -9.80
N VAL A 86 12.57 -3.61 -8.55
CA VAL A 86 11.26 -3.12 -8.08
C VAL A 86 11.14 -1.61 -8.29
N VAL A 87 12.18 -0.85 -7.94
CA VAL A 87 12.22 0.61 -8.15
C VAL A 87 12.19 0.96 -9.64
N LEU A 88 13.00 0.29 -10.46
CA LEU A 88 13.02 0.53 -11.91
C LEU A 88 11.68 0.19 -12.57
N THR A 89 11.04 -0.92 -12.19
CA THR A 89 9.70 -1.28 -12.66
C THR A 89 8.67 -0.23 -12.28
N GLN A 90 8.70 0.28 -11.05
CA GLN A 90 7.80 1.35 -10.60
C GLN A 90 8.02 2.67 -11.35
N MET A 91 9.29 3.07 -11.57
CA MET A 91 9.61 4.23 -12.40
C MET A 91 9.14 4.03 -13.85
N GLY A 92 9.29 2.83 -14.39
CA GLY A 92 8.77 2.45 -15.70
C GLY A 92 7.24 2.55 -15.77
N CYS A 93 6.52 2.03 -14.77
CA CYS A 93 5.06 2.15 -14.66
C CYS A 93 4.60 3.61 -14.59
N LEU A 94 5.28 4.45 -13.81
CA LEU A 94 4.99 5.88 -13.76
C LEU A 94 5.27 6.56 -15.12
N GLY A 95 6.40 6.24 -15.77
CA GLY A 95 6.73 6.75 -17.10
C GLY A 95 5.67 6.38 -18.15
N LEU A 96 5.25 5.11 -18.17
CA LEU A 96 4.16 4.63 -19.04
C LEU A 96 2.85 5.32 -18.75
N THR A 97 2.51 5.52 -17.48
CA THR A 97 1.31 6.25 -17.06
C THR A 97 1.35 7.68 -17.56
N LEU A 98 2.47 8.38 -17.38
CA LEU A 98 2.66 9.75 -17.86
C LEU A 98 2.54 9.85 -19.39
N ILE A 99 3.14 8.89 -20.12
CA ILE A 99 2.99 8.81 -21.58
C ILE A 99 1.51 8.61 -21.94
N ALA A 100 0.82 7.67 -21.30
CA ALA A 100 -0.58 7.38 -21.56
C ALA A 100 -1.52 8.56 -21.24
N VAL A 101 -1.21 9.36 -20.21
CA VAL A 101 -1.89 10.64 -19.94
C VAL A 101 -1.59 11.65 -21.05
N TRP A 102 -0.32 11.78 -21.45
CA TRP A 102 0.13 12.75 -22.45
C TRP A 102 -0.52 12.52 -23.81
N ILE A 103 -0.56 11.27 -24.28
CA ILE A 103 -1.25 10.88 -25.52
C ILE A 103 -2.78 10.80 -25.36
N ARG A 104 -3.31 11.13 -24.17
CA ARG A 104 -4.74 11.10 -23.81
C ARG A 104 -5.40 9.72 -23.94
N TRP A 105 -4.61 8.65 -23.89
CA TRP A 105 -5.10 7.28 -24.01
C TRP A 105 -5.87 6.81 -22.77
N MET A 106 -5.53 7.34 -21.59
CA MET A 106 -6.26 7.06 -20.35
C MET A 106 -7.56 7.86 -20.17
N ARG A 107 -8.03 8.57 -21.20
CA ARG A 107 -9.33 9.25 -21.15
C ARG A 107 -10.43 8.34 -21.70
N LEU A 108 -11.26 7.75 -20.84
CA LEU A 108 -12.41 6.90 -21.21
C LEU A 108 -13.49 6.93 -20.11
N PRO A 109 -14.75 6.53 -20.40
CA PRO A 109 -15.77 7.15 -21.24
C PRO A 109 -16.64 8.17 -20.44
N ASP A 110 -17.68 8.73 -21.05
CA ASP A 110 -18.60 9.76 -20.51
C ASP A 110 -18.78 9.71 -18.98
N TRP A 111 -18.38 10.79 -18.32
CA TRP A 111 -18.57 11.09 -16.89
C TRP A 111 -19.98 10.73 -16.38
N GLN A 112 -20.99 10.89 -17.24
CA GLN A 112 -22.37 10.50 -16.97
C GLN A 112 -22.52 9.01 -16.62
N ALA A 113 -21.85 8.09 -17.33
CA ALA A 113 -21.99 6.64 -17.14
C ALA A 113 -21.31 6.13 -15.86
N CYS A 114 -20.20 6.76 -15.46
CA CYS A 114 -19.54 6.49 -14.17
C CYS A 114 -20.39 6.97 -13.00
N LEU A 115 -20.97 8.17 -13.09
CA LEU A 115 -21.88 8.70 -12.07
C LEU A 115 -23.09 7.80 -11.84
N THR A 116 -23.73 7.29 -12.90
CA THR A 116 -24.90 6.42 -12.75
C THR A 116 -24.55 5.08 -12.09
N ARG A 117 -23.39 4.48 -12.41
CA ARG A 117 -22.93 3.24 -11.74
C ARG A 117 -22.55 3.48 -10.28
N GLY A 118 -21.86 4.58 -9.98
CA GLY A 118 -21.53 4.96 -8.60
C GLY A 118 -22.80 5.19 -7.76
N GLN A 119 -23.80 5.88 -8.31
CA GLN A 119 -25.07 6.10 -7.63
C GLN A 119 -25.86 4.81 -7.37
N MET A 120 -25.84 3.85 -8.30
CA MET A 120 -26.49 2.54 -8.11
C MET A 120 -25.78 1.72 -7.02
N ALA A 121 -24.44 1.66 -7.02
CA ALA A 121 -23.68 0.97 -5.98
C ALA A 121 -23.88 1.61 -4.59
N ILE A 122 -24.02 2.94 -4.52
CA ILE A 122 -24.32 3.65 -3.27
C ILE A 122 -25.73 3.34 -2.79
N GLN A 123 -26.75 3.29 -3.66
CA GLN A 123 -28.11 2.89 -3.27
C GLN A 123 -28.17 1.46 -2.72
N GLU A 124 -27.32 0.58 -3.23
CA GLU A 124 -27.17 -0.79 -2.77
C GLU A 124 -26.44 -0.86 -1.41
N ALA A 125 -25.37 -0.07 -1.23
CA ALA A 125 -24.60 0.00 0.02
C ALA A 125 -25.36 0.71 1.16
N THR A 126 -26.13 1.77 0.88
CA THR A 126 -26.96 2.45 1.89
C THR A 126 -28.14 1.61 2.37
N GLY A 127 -28.55 0.59 1.60
CA GLY A 127 -29.50 -0.42 2.03
C GLY A 127 -28.96 -1.36 3.12
N VAL A 128 -27.63 -1.49 3.24
CA VAL A 128 -26.98 -2.40 4.20
C VAL A 128 -26.60 -1.69 5.51
N CYS A 129 -26.37 -0.38 5.48
CA CYS A 129 -25.91 0.42 6.64
C CYS A 129 -26.94 1.45 7.13
N SER A 130 -28.23 1.07 7.22
CA SER A 130 -29.30 1.99 7.62
C SER A 130 -29.37 2.30 9.13
N SER A 131 -28.49 1.73 9.96
CA SER A 131 -28.48 2.00 11.40
C SER A 131 -27.18 2.68 11.83
N HIS A 132 -27.31 3.88 12.41
CA HIS A 132 -26.21 4.61 13.04
C HIS A 132 -25.44 3.76 14.06
N VAL A 133 -26.09 2.74 14.63
CA VAL A 133 -25.51 1.80 15.59
C VAL A 133 -24.45 0.91 14.95
N VAL A 134 -24.70 0.35 13.76
CA VAL A 134 -23.73 -0.50 13.05
C VAL A 134 -22.49 0.30 12.66
N GLY A 135 -22.66 1.54 12.19
CA GLY A 135 -21.53 2.43 11.88
C GLY A 135 -20.69 2.79 13.11
N VAL A 136 -21.33 3.06 14.25
CA VAL A 136 -20.60 3.32 15.51
C VAL A 136 -19.84 2.09 15.99
N ILE A 137 -20.46 0.89 15.94
CA ILE A 137 -19.79 -0.36 16.31
C ILE A 137 -18.60 -0.61 15.40
N ALA A 138 -18.74 -0.45 14.08
CA ALA A 138 -17.64 -0.59 13.13
C ALA A 138 -16.49 0.38 13.45
N CYS A 139 -16.78 1.66 13.68
CA CYS A 139 -15.77 2.64 14.06
C CYS A 139 -15.04 2.29 15.38
N VAL A 140 -15.78 1.83 16.40
CA VAL A 140 -15.20 1.45 17.69
C VAL A 140 -14.33 0.20 17.57
N VAL A 141 -14.83 -0.85 16.91
CA VAL A 141 -14.11 -2.10 16.69
C VAL A 141 -12.83 -1.84 15.90
N THR A 142 -12.91 -1.06 14.83
CA THR A 142 -11.75 -0.81 13.98
C THR A 142 -10.77 0.18 14.61
N GLY A 143 -11.25 1.18 15.35
CA GLY A 143 -10.41 2.06 16.16
C GLY A 143 -9.65 1.28 17.25
N PHE A 144 -10.33 0.36 17.94
CA PHE A 144 -9.69 -0.56 18.87
C PHE A 144 -8.68 -1.46 18.17
N ALA A 145 -9.03 -2.07 17.02
CA ALA A 145 -8.11 -2.89 16.23
C ALA A 145 -6.88 -2.12 15.79
N PHE A 146 -7.03 -0.87 15.36
CA PHE A 146 -5.90 0.01 15.01
C PHE A 146 -4.99 0.27 16.20
N VAL A 147 -5.54 0.70 17.35
CA VAL A 147 -4.73 1.00 18.55
C VAL A 147 -4.07 -0.26 19.07
N PHE A 148 -4.80 -1.38 19.09
CA PHE A 148 -4.29 -2.67 19.52
C PHE A 148 -3.15 -3.15 18.61
N VAL A 149 -3.34 -3.17 17.29
CA VAL A 149 -2.31 -3.59 16.34
C VAL A 149 -1.11 -2.65 16.39
N PHE A 150 -1.32 -1.34 16.48
CA PHE A 150 -0.23 -0.39 16.63
C PHE A 150 0.58 -0.62 17.91
N ALA A 151 -0.09 -0.75 19.06
CA ALA A 151 0.57 -0.97 20.35
C ALA A 151 1.29 -2.32 20.38
N VAL A 152 0.66 -3.38 19.87
CA VAL A 152 1.27 -4.71 19.80
C VAL A 152 2.49 -4.70 18.88
N SER A 153 2.39 -4.11 17.68
CA SER A 153 3.49 -4.01 16.72
C SER A 153 4.65 -3.14 17.20
N ALA A 154 4.36 -2.08 17.97
CA ALA A 154 5.37 -1.16 18.48
C ALA A 154 6.10 -1.67 19.74
N LEU A 155 5.39 -2.37 20.63
CA LEU A 155 5.91 -2.72 21.96
C LEU A 155 6.37 -4.17 22.07
N ASN A 156 5.92 -5.06 21.20
CA ASN A 156 6.28 -6.47 21.26
C ASN A 156 7.19 -6.88 20.10
N PRO A 157 8.12 -7.82 20.32
CA PRO A 157 8.70 -8.58 19.21
C PRO A 157 7.57 -9.28 18.44
N PRO A 158 7.80 -9.70 17.18
CA PRO A 158 6.74 -10.24 16.35
C PRO A 158 6.11 -11.44 17.04
N ILE A 159 4.87 -11.26 17.48
CA ILE A 159 4.11 -12.34 18.10
C ILE A 159 3.57 -13.16 16.94
N GLY A 160 4.08 -14.39 16.79
CA GLY A 160 3.67 -15.35 15.77
C GLY A 160 2.25 -15.86 16.00
N ILE A 161 1.26 -14.97 15.90
CA ILE A 161 -0.15 -15.35 15.85
C ILE A 161 -0.45 -15.74 14.40
N ASP A 162 -0.33 -17.04 14.18
CA ASP A 162 -0.16 -17.84 12.95
C ASP A 162 -1.25 -17.70 11.86
N GLY A 163 -2.16 -16.74 11.97
CA GLY A 163 -3.26 -16.57 11.00
C GLY A 163 -3.57 -15.14 10.59
N ILE A 164 -3.21 -14.15 11.42
CA ILE A 164 -3.58 -12.75 11.19
C ILE A 164 -2.32 -11.88 11.05
N CYS A 165 -1.21 -12.22 11.71
CA CYS A 165 -0.19 -11.22 11.99
C CYS A 165 1.16 -11.42 11.29
N PHE A 166 1.61 -12.62 10.87
CA PHE A 166 3.03 -12.75 10.56
C PHE A 166 3.40 -13.90 9.58
N HIS A 167 3.26 -13.65 8.27
CA HIS A 167 3.82 -14.52 7.22
C HIS A 167 5.13 -13.94 6.64
N LEU A 168 6.00 -13.40 7.51
CA LEU A 168 7.28 -12.83 7.09
C LEU A 168 8.23 -13.88 6.52
N MET A 169 8.01 -15.17 6.84
CA MET A 169 8.93 -16.25 6.49
C MET A 169 9.25 -16.27 5.00
N GLN A 170 8.29 -16.02 4.11
CA GLN A 170 8.51 -16.00 2.66
C GLN A 170 9.34 -14.79 2.22
N ALA A 171 9.02 -13.60 2.73
CA ALA A 171 9.75 -12.37 2.40
C ALA A 171 11.19 -12.42 2.94
N VAL A 172 11.39 -12.94 4.15
CA VAL A 172 12.71 -13.12 4.77
C VAL A 172 13.51 -14.20 4.07
N TYR A 173 12.90 -15.38 3.81
CA TYR A 173 13.56 -16.46 3.08
C TYR A 173 14.01 -15.97 1.70
N TRP A 174 13.19 -15.17 1.02
CA TRP A 174 13.59 -14.55 -0.24
C TRP A 174 14.79 -13.62 -0.07
N LEU A 175 14.72 -12.64 0.83
CA LEU A 175 15.84 -11.72 1.06
C LEU A 175 17.17 -12.46 1.36
N GLN A 176 17.08 -13.64 1.96
CA GLN A 176 18.25 -14.48 2.28
C GLN A 176 18.72 -15.38 1.13
N THR A 177 17.81 -15.92 0.32
CA THR A 177 18.11 -17.00 -0.65
C THR A 177 17.97 -16.60 -2.12
N GLY A 178 17.33 -15.46 -2.41
CA GLY A 178 17.09 -14.97 -3.77
C GLY A 178 15.91 -15.64 -4.49
N TYR A 179 15.21 -16.61 -3.89
CA TYR A 179 14.03 -17.25 -4.48
C TYR A 179 12.98 -17.59 -3.42
N ILE A 180 11.72 -17.77 -3.83
CA ILE A 180 10.66 -18.33 -2.98
C ILE A 180 10.48 -19.80 -3.38
N PRO A 181 10.72 -20.77 -2.48
CA PRO A 181 10.44 -22.16 -2.76
C PRO A 181 8.92 -22.36 -2.79
N ILE A 182 8.40 -22.97 -3.84
CA ILE A 182 7.02 -23.43 -3.87
C ILE A 182 6.95 -24.67 -2.95
N LYS A 183 6.69 -24.44 -1.67
CA LYS A 183 6.43 -25.49 -0.70
C LYS A 183 4.94 -25.69 -0.54
N LEU A 184 4.49 -26.94 -0.57
CA LEU A 184 3.12 -27.36 -0.25
C LEU A 184 2.86 -27.44 1.27
N GLU A 185 3.70 -26.79 2.08
CA GLU A 185 3.47 -26.67 3.52
C GLU A 185 2.30 -25.70 3.76
N VAL A 186 1.46 -25.98 4.76
CA VAL A 186 0.23 -25.20 5.04
C VAL A 186 0.52 -23.70 5.24
N ALA A 187 1.67 -23.37 5.83
CA ALA A 187 2.15 -21.98 6.00
C ALA A 187 2.62 -21.30 4.71
N PHE A 188 2.82 -22.06 3.62
CA PHE A 188 3.19 -21.58 2.28
C PHE A 188 2.06 -21.64 1.25
N ALA A 189 0.97 -22.36 1.55
CA ALA A 189 -0.10 -22.65 0.61
C ALA A 189 -1.17 -21.55 0.49
N TYR A 190 -1.10 -20.49 1.30
CA TYR A 190 -2.11 -19.43 1.24
C TYR A 190 -1.81 -18.40 0.14
N PRO A 191 -2.80 -18.04 -0.70
CA PRO A 191 -2.64 -17.04 -1.74
C PRO A 191 -2.61 -15.66 -1.09
N HIS A 192 -1.42 -15.12 -0.84
CA HIS A 192 -1.31 -13.85 -0.16
C HIS A 192 -0.48 -12.85 -0.97
N GLY A 193 -1.10 -11.74 -1.35
CA GLY A 193 -0.39 -10.52 -1.77
C GLY A 193 0.29 -9.80 -0.59
N ASN A 194 -0.11 -10.12 0.65
CA ASN A 194 0.46 -9.55 1.88
C ASN A 194 1.98 -9.73 2.02
N PRO A 195 2.59 -10.90 1.75
CA PRO A 195 4.04 -11.08 1.66
C PRO A 195 4.77 -10.05 0.79
N LEU A 196 4.21 -9.64 -0.35
CA LEU A 196 4.80 -8.61 -1.21
C LEU A 196 4.64 -7.21 -0.62
N VAL A 197 3.56 -6.95 0.10
CA VAL A 197 3.38 -5.68 0.83
C VAL A 197 4.30 -5.60 2.06
N TYR A 198 4.54 -6.71 2.75
CA TYR A 198 5.57 -6.81 3.79
C TYR A 198 6.96 -6.58 3.21
N LEU A 199 7.29 -7.26 2.10
CA LEU A 199 8.58 -7.13 1.41
C LEU A 199 8.85 -5.69 0.95
N TRP A 200 7.82 -5.00 0.47
CA TRP A 200 7.88 -3.57 0.15
C TRP A 200 8.34 -2.71 1.34
N GLY A 201 7.80 -2.99 2.53
CA GLY A 201 8.21 -2.32 3.76
C GLY A 201 9.58 -2.75 4.30
N LEU A 202 10.04 -3.96 3.95
CA LEU A 202 11.34 -4.50 4.36
C LEU A 202 12.50 -3.97 3.52
N TYR A 203 12.29 -3.76 2.21
CA TYR A 203 13.34 -3.36 1.28
C TYR A 203 14.22 -2.20 1.74
N PRO A 204 13.66 -1.09 2.26
CA PRO A 204 14.47 0.07 2.59
C PRO A 204 15.28 -0.10 3.87
N PHE A 205 14.82 -0.95 4.78
CA PHE A 205 15.34 -1.00 6.15
C PHE A 205 16.09 -2.29 6.48
N HIS A 206 15.87 -3.36 5.70
CA HIS A 206 16.39 -4.70 5.97
C HIS A 206 16.04 -5.24 7.37
N HIS A 207 15.01 -4.68 8.00
CA HIS A 207 14.50 -5.09 9.30
C HIS A 207 12.96 -5.13 9.28
N ASP A 208 12.38 -5.96 10.13
CA ASP A 208 10.94 -6.24 10.16
C ASP A 208 10.08 -5.16 10.82
N PHE A 209 10.67 -4.20 11.53
CA PHE A 209 9.92 -3.19 12.29
C PHE A 209 8.84 -2.48 11.47
N ILE A 210 9.16 -2.01 10.25
CA ILE A 210 8.18 -1.33 9.38
C ILE A 210 7.15 -2.30 8.81
N ALA A 211 7.55 -3.55 8.52
CA ALA A 211 6.61 -4.57 8.05
C ALA A 211 5.50 -4.85 9.08
N ARG A 212 5.76 -4.68 10.39
CA ARG A 212 4.75 -4.83 11.46
C ARG A 212 3.61 -3.80 11.38
N PHE A 213 3.81 -2.68 10.68
CA PHE A 213 2.80 -1.62 10.53
C PHE A 213 2.05 -1.69 9.20
N THR A 214 2.44 -2.56 8.28
CA THR A 214 1.82 -2.64 6.94
C THR A 214 0.37 -3.14 6.97
N GLN A 215 -0.11 -3.67 8.10
CA GLN A 215 -1.52 -4.03 8.31
C GLN A 215 -2.42 -2.82 8.57
N ILE A 216 -1.84 -1.72 9.09
CA ILE A 216 -2.59 -0.53 9.48
C ILE A 216 -3.39 0.06 8.30
N PRO A 217 -2.81 0.23 7.09
CA PRO A 217 -3.58 0.67 5.93
C PRO A 217 -4.81 -0.19 5.66
N PHE A 218 -4.72 -1.52 5.78
CA PHE A 218 -5.85 -2.42 5.53
C PHE A 218 -6.93 -2.34 6.60
N ILE A 219 -6.54 -2.20 7.87
CA ILE A 219 -7.46 -1.96 8.98
C ILE A 219 -8.23 -0.66 8.75
N LEU A 220 -7.54 0.39 8.31
CA LEU A 220 -8.17 1.68 7.99
C LEU A 220 -9.10 1.57 6.77
N LEU A 221 -8.72 0.85 5.71
CA LEU A 221 -9.58 0.61 4.57
C LEU A 221 -10.87 -0.12 4.96
N GLY A 222 -10.79 -1.08 5.89
CA GLY A 222 -11.96 -1.78 6.44
C GLY A 222 -12.92 -0.90 7.25
N VAL A 223 -12.53 0.32 7.67
CA VAL A 223 -13.46 1.29 8.28
C VAL A 223 -14.42 1.86 7.24
N PHE A 224 -13.94 2.00 6.00
CA PHE A 224 -14.60 2.78 4.96
C PHE A 224 -15.26 1.91 3.88
N ALA A 225 -15.08 0.58 3.94
CA ALA A 225 -15.72 -0.42 3.09
C ALA A 225 -16.97 -0.99 3.78
#